data_AF-A0A2L2ST52-F1
#
_entry.id   AF-A0A2L2ST52-F1
#
_cell.length_a   1.000
_cell.length_b   1.000
_cell.length_c   1.000
_cell.angle_alpha   90.00
_cell.angle_beta   90.00
_cell.angle_gamma   90.00
#
_symmetry.space_group_name_H-M   'P 1'
#
loop_
_entity.id
_entity.type
_entity.pdbx_description
1 polymer ?
#
loop_
_entity_poly.entity_id
_entity_poly.type
_entity_poly.pdbx_seq_one_letter_code
_entity_poly.pdbx_strand_id
1 'polypeptide(L)'
;MPVYHTPLFIEGLSLMPRHSDDILKSPNPSPDATLKIVAAVWAFGWIMFGLISVVSLNARGKAGYWVPEWYLDSEGTKWAKLSVAAWWTCVVLFWPIIWIVYLVGITWRAIQRGYRNWKKRKMDCEGGDV
;
A
#
# COMPACT_ATOMS: atom_id res chain seq x y z
N MET A 1 -50.20 6.26 -30.11
CA MET A 1 -49.54 6.40 -28.79
C MET A 1 -48.15 5.79 -28.91
N PRO A 2 -47.06 6.49 -28.56
CA PRO A 2 -45.72 5.91 -28.67
C PRO A 2 -45.52 4.82 -27.61
N VAL A 3 -45.02 3.67 -28.04
CA VAL A 3 -44.64 2.55 -27.17
C VAL A 3 -43.22 2.81 -26.67
N TYR A 4 -43.08 3.04 -25.38
CA TYR A 4 -41.78 3.21 -24.74
C TYR A 4 -41.15 1.83 -24.52
N HIS A 5 -40.07 1.53 -25.23
CA HIS A 5 -39.21 0.39 -24.89
C HIS A 5 -38.39 0.73 -23.65
N THR A 6 -38.81 0.21 -22.51
CA THR A 6 -38.05 0.29 -21.26
C THR A 6 -36.81 -0.60 -21.38
N PRO A 7 -35.59 -0.09 -21.14
CA PRO A 7 -34.39 -0.92 -21.22
C PRO A 7 -34.37 -1.93 -20.07
N LEU A 8 -34.20 -3.21 -20.43
CA LEU A 8 -34.14 -4.42 -19.58
C LEU A 8 -33.17 -4.28 -18.37
N PHE A 9 -32.21 -3.36 -18.46
CA PHE A 9 -31.25 -3.05 -17.41
C PHE A 9 -31.88 -2.41 -16.15
N ILE A 10 -32.99 -1.66 -16.30
CA ILE A 10 -33.66 -1.00 -15.17
C ILE A 10 -34.48 -2.02 -14.34
N GLU A 11 -35.04 -3.04 -15.00
CA GLU A 11 -35.72 -4.15 -14.32
C GLU A 11 -34.74 -5.01 -13.51
N GLY A 12 -33.52 -5.21 -14.01
CA GLY A 12 -32.48 -5.94 -13.28
C GLY A 12 -32.03 -5.24 -12.00
N LEU A 13 -32.01 -3.91 -11.97
CA LEU A 13 -31.68 -3.12 -10.77
C LEU A 13 -32.81 -3.08 -9.74
N SER A 14 -34.08 -3.20 -10.16
CA SER A 14 -35.22 -3.19 -9.24
C SER A 14 -35.45 -4.55 -8.56
N LEU A 15 -34.99 -5.64 -9.19
CA LEU A 15 -35.03 -7.01 -8.66
C LEU A 15 -33.83 -7.37 -7.77
N MET A 16 -32.90 -6.44 -7.56
CA MET A 16 -31.78 -6.66 -6.64
C MET A 16 -32.33 -6.70 -5.19
N PRO A 17 -32.04 -7.75 -4.40
CA PRO A 17 -32.64 -7.90 -3.07
C PRO A 17 -32.31 -6.70 -2.17
N ARG A 18 -33.32 -5.90 -1.80
CA ARG A 18 -33.25 -4.87 -0.74
C ARG A 18 -33.01 -5.46 0.66
N HIS A 19 -32.45 -6.66 0.77
CA HIS A 19 -32.20 -7.30 2.05
C HIS A 19 -30.96 -6.73 2.75
N SER A 20 -30.10 -6.03 2.02
CA SER A 20 -28.88 -5.39 2.53
C SER A 20 -29.15 -4.22 3.47
N ASP A 21 -30.25 -3.49 3.23
CA ASP A 21 -30.55 -2.23 3.90
C ASP A 21 -31.09 -2.46 5.32
N ASP A 22 -31.80 -3.58 5.54
CA ASP A 22 -32.33 -3.96 6.84
C ASP A 22 -31.24 -4.49 7.80
N ILE A 23 -30.20 -5.14 7.26
CA ILE A 23 -29.06 -5.65 8.06
C ILE A 23 -28.19 -4.51 8.60
N LEU A 24 -28.02 -3.42 7.85
CA LEU A 24 -27.21 -2.26 8.26
C LEU A 24 -27.91 -1.34 9.27
N LYS A 25 -29.24 -1.45 9.41
CA LYS A 25 -30.05 -0.56 10.27
C LYS A 25 -30.44 -1.17 11.61
N SER A 26 -30.16 -2.47 11.83
CA SER A 26 -30.42 -3.15 13.11
C SER A 26 -29.44 -2.69 14.19
N PRO A 27 -29.90 -2.33 15.40
CA PRO A 27 -29.03 -2.00 16.53
C PRO A 27 -28.19 -3.18 17.04
N ASN A 28 -28.49 -4.41 16.59
CA ASN A 28 -27.69 -5.62 16.79
C ASN A 28 -27.44 -6.29 15.42
N PRO A 29 -26.40 -5.89 14.67
CA PRO A 29 -25.99 -6.63 13.48
C PRO A 29 -25.52 -8.04 13.87
N SER A 30 -25.81 -9.02 13.02
CA SER A 30 -25.33 -10.39 13.24
C SER A 30 -23.78 -10.41 13.24
N PRO A 31 -23.14 -11.33 13.99
CA PRO A 31 -21.67 -11.42 14.04
C PRO A 31 -21.03 -11.50 12.65
N ASP A 32 -21.70 -12.15 11.70
CA ASP A 32 -21.28 -12.24 10.29
C ASP A 32 -21.29 -10.88 9.58
N ALA A 33 -22.33 -10.07 9.80
CA ALA A 33 -22.43 -8.73 9.24
C ALA A 33 -21.37 -7.78 9.84
N THR A 34 -21.15 -7.85 11.16
CA THR A 34 -20.09 -7.07 11.83
C THR A 34 -18.72 -7.43 11.28
N LEU A 35 -18.40 -8.73 11.14
CA LEU A 35 -17.12 -9.17 10.58
C LEU A 35 -16.93 -8.72 9.14
N LYS A 36 -17.98 -8.74 8.31
CA LYS A 36 -17.94 -8.22 6.93
C LYS A 36 -17.65 -6.72 6.90
N ILE A 37 -18.29 -5.93 7.76
CA ILE A 37 -18.07 -4.48 7.84
C ILE A 37 -16.65 -4.19 8.32
N VAL A 38 -16.19 -4.87 9.38
CA VAL A 38 -14.84 -4.70 9.92
C VAL A 38 -13.80 -5.11 8.87
N ALA A 39 -13.99 -6.24 8.19
CA ALA A 39 -13.12 -6.67 7.10
C ALA A 39 -13.12 -5.68 5.94
N ALA A 40 -14.28 -5.11 5.57
CA ALA A 40 -14.38 -4.11 4.52
C ALA A 40 -13.66 -2.81 4.90
N VAL A 41 -13.88 -2.29 6.11
CA VAL A 41 -13.20 -1.08 6.64
C VAL A 41 -11.70 -1.33 6.73
N TRP A 42 -11.29 -2.50 7.22
CA TRP A 42 -9.89 -2.89 7.30
C TRP A 42 -9.24 -2.96 5.91
N ALA A 43 -9.88 -3.62 4.95
CA ALA A 43 -9.39 -3.71 3.58
C ALA A 43 -9.30 -2.32 2.93
N PHE A 44 -10.28 -1.43 3.17
CA PHE A 44 -10.27 -0.08 2.64
C PHE A 44 -9.15 0.77 3.25
N GLY A 45 -8.99 0.71 4.58
CA GLY A 45 -7.85 1.32 5.28
C GLY A 45 -6.52 0.79 4.78
N TRP A 46 -6.45 -0.53 4.52
CA TRP A 46 -5.33 -1.23 3.92
C TRP A 46 -5.15 -1.00 2.43
N ILE A 47 -6.00 -0.23 1.75
CA ILE A 47 -5.70 0.22 0.38
C ILE A 47 -5.30 1.70 0.43
N MET A 48 -6.05 2.50 1.17
CA MET A 48 -5.83 3.95 1.29
C MET A 48 -4.47 4.26 1.91
N PHE A 49 -4.07 3.54 2.97
CA PHE A 49 -2.82 3.83 3.68
C PHE A 49 -1.56 3.65 2.82
N GLY A 50 -1.62 2.82 1.78
CA GLY A 50 -0.48 2.54 0.90
C GLY A 50 -0.51 3.34 -0.34
N LEU A 51 -1.69 3.67 -0.84
CA LEU A 51 -1.81 4.73 -1.81
C LEU A 51 -1.13 6.00 -1.25
N ILE A 52 -1.46 6.37 0.00
CA ILE A 52 -0.81 7.49 0.70
C ILE A 52 0.68 7.23 0.91
N SER A 53 1.09 6.04 1.35
CA SER A 53 2.51 5.71 1.58
C SER A 53 3.34 5.79 0.31
N VAL A 54 2.86 5.21 -0.79
CA VAL A 54 3.55 5.20 -2.08
C VAL A 54 3.60 6.59 -2.66
N VAL A 55 2.52 7.37 -2.60
CA VAL A 55 2.53 8.78 -3.00
C VAL A 55 3.53 9.57 -2.16
N SER A 56 3.60 9.34 -0.84
CA SER A 56 4.54 10.04 0.06
C SER A 56 6.00 9.66 -0.19
N LEU A 57 6.27 8.41 -0.55
CA LEU A 57 7.60 7.94 -0.97
C LEU A 57 7.98 8.49 -2.34
N ASN A 58 7.02 8.55 -3.28
CA ASN A 58 7.21 9.08 -4.64
C ASN A 58 7.39 10.61 -4.64
N ALA A 59 6.65 11.35 -3.81
CA ALA A 59 6.73 12.82 -3.72
C ALA A 59 8.07 13.32 -3.18
N ARG A 60 8.84 12.48 -2.49
CA ARG A 60 10.20 12.80 -2.00
C ARG A 60 11.29 12.68 -3.07
N GLY A 61 10.95 12.45 -4.34
CA GLY A 61 11.89 12.41 -5.47
C GLY A 61 12.88 11.23 -5.45
N LYS A 62 12.82 10.36 -4.44
CA LYS A 62 13.69 9.18 -4.28
C LYS A 62 13.15 7.91 -4.95
N ALA A 63 12.00 8.01 -5.62
CA ALA A 63 11.44 6.90 -6.38
C ALA A 63 12.46 6.33 -7.38
N GLY A 64 13.30 7.16 -7.99
CA GLY A 64 14.35 6.71 -8.92
C GLY A 64 15.39 5.74 -8.32
N TYR A 65 15.49 5.61 -6.99
CA TYR A 65 16.34 4.59 -6.36
C TYR A 65 15.61 3.26 -6.12
N TRP A 66 14.28 3.31 -5.97
CA TRP A 66 13.43 2.15 -5.68
C TRP A 66 12.72 1.59 -6.90
N VAL A 67 12.66 2.39 -7.97
CA VAL A 67 12.09 2.07 -9.26
C VAL A 67 13.25 1.60 -10.14
N PRO A 68 13.31 0.30 -10.48
CA PRO A 68 14.40 -0.22 -11.30
C PRO A 68 14.45 0.45 -12.67
N GLU A 69 15.63 0.55 -13.28
CA GLU A 69 15.84 1.24 -14.57
C GLU A 69 14.94 0.70 -15.70
N TRP A 70 14.60 -0.59 -15.67
CA TRP A 70 13.66 -1.22 -16.62
C TRP A 70 12.21 -0.68 -16.54
N TYR A 71 11.85 0.03 -15.47
CA TYR A 71 10.53 0.62 -15.28
C TYR A 71 10.29 1.83 -16.21
N LEU A 72 11.37 2.52 -16.60
CA LEU A 72 11.32 3.68 -17.51
C LEU A 72 11.62 3.29 -18.97
N ASP A 73 12.29 2.15 -19.18
CA ASP A 73 12.69 1.66 -20.51
C ASP A 73 11.63 0.73 -21.15
N SER A 74 10.35 1.07 -21.01
CA SER A 74 9.26 0.26 -21.59
C SER A 74 9.05 0.58 -23.07
N GLU A 75 10.08 0.40 -23.90
CA GLU A 75 9.89 0.32 -25.35
C GLU A 75 9.13 -0.99 -25.69
N GLY A 76 7.80 -0.94 -25.58
CA GLY A 76 6.86 -1.84 -26.27
C GLY A 76 6.74 -3.30 -25.84
N THR A 77 7.64 -3.86 -25.03
CA THR A 77 7.58 -5.29 -24.67
C THR A 77 6.48 -5.61 -23.64
N LYS A 78 5.60 -6.56 -23.97
CA LYS A 78 4.47 -6.99 -23.11
C LYS A 78 4.92 -7.43 -21.70
N TRP A 79 6.13 -7.97 -21.61
CA TRP A 79 6.77 -8.39 -20.36
C TRP A 79 7.16 -7.22 -19.46
N ALA A 80 7.61 -6.09 -20.01
CA ALA A 80 7.92 -4.89 -19.22
C ALA A 80 6.66 -4.34 -18.53
N LYS A 81 5.54 -4.28 -19.26
CA LYS A 81 4.24 -3.87 -18.70
C LYS A 81 3.75 -4.82 -17.61
N LEU A 82 3.98 -6.13 -17.78
CA LEU A 82 3.63 -7.14 -16.79
C LEU A 82 4.48 -7.00 -15.51
N SER A 83 5.78 -6.76 -15.65
CA SER A 83 6.70 -6.53 -14.53
C SER A 83 6.35 -5.26 -13.75
N VAL A 84 5.91 -4.20 -14.42
CA VAL A 84 5.38 -2.99 -13.77
C VAL A 84 4.11 -3.31 -12.98
N ALA A 85 3.15 -4.01 -13.57
CA ALA A 85 1.92 -4.41 -12.88
C ALA A 85 2.20 -5.34 -11.68
N ALA A 86 3.10 -6.31 -11.84
CA ALA A 86 3.52 -7.21 -10.78
C ALA A 86 4.24 -6.45 -9.65
N TRP A 87 5.10 -5.48 -10.00
CA TRP A 87 5.77 -4.61 -9.04
C TRP A 87 4.77 -3.83 -8.18
N TRP A 88 3.82 -3.15 -8.81
CA TRP A 88 2.77 -2.41 -8.10
C TRP A 88 1.88 -3.33 -7.25
N THR A 89 1.59 -4.53 -7.74
CA THR A 89 0.86 -5.55 -6.98
C THR A 89 1.62 -5.95 -5.72
N CYS A 90 2.93 -6.22 -5.83
CA CYS A 90 3.78 -6.50 -4.69
C CYS A 90 3.85 -5.32 -3.71
N VAL A 91 3.95 -4.09 -4.21
CA VAL A 91 3.96 -2.89 -3.37
C VAL A 91 2.65 -2.75 -2.59
N VAL A 92 1.49 -2.96 -3.22
CA VAL A 92 0.18 -2.88 -2.53
C VAL A 92 0.00 -4.02 -1.53
N LEU A 93 0.35 -5.26 -1.90
CA LEU A 93 0.16 -6.43 -1.04
C LEU A 93 1.13 -6.46 0.14
N PHE A 94 2.39 -6.14 -0.10
CA PHE A 94 3.47 -6.33 0.87
C PHE A 94 4.02 -5.02 1.44
N TRP A 95 3.25 -3.93 1.33
CA TRP A 95 3.61 -2.64 1.91
C TRP A 95 4.05 -2.69 3.40
N PRO A 96 3.57 -3.58 4.31
CA PRO A 96 3.92 -3.44 5.73
C PRO A 96 5.29 -4.04 5.96
N ILE A 97 5.63 -5.09 5.22
CA ILE A 97 6.91 -5.76 5.22
C ILE A 97 7.94 -4.80 4.63
N ILE A 98 7.61 -4.11 3.53
CA ILE A 98 8.46 -3.06 2.95
C ILE A 98 8.75 -1.98 4.00
N TRP A 99 7.72 -1.53 4.75
CA TRP A 99 7.89 -0.58 5.84
C TRP A 99 8.77 -1.09 6.98
N ILE A 100 8.58 -2.32 7.43
CA ILE A 100 9.41 -2.93 8.48
C ILE A 100 10.86 -2.97 8.05
N VAL A 101 11.14 -3.49 6.84
CA VAL A 101 12.50 -3.55 6.29
C VAL A 101 13.10 -2.14 6.15
N TYR A 102 12.31 -1.17 5.70
CA TYR A 102 12.75 0.21 5.58
C TYR A 102 13.13 0.84 6.92
N LEU A 103 12.29 0.68 7.95
CA LEU A 103 12.53 1.17 9.31
C LEU A 103 13.74 0.50 9.96
N VAL A 104 13.87 -0.82 9.82
CA VAL A 104 15.03 -1.58 10.28
C VAL A 104 16.30 -1.05 9.59
N GLY A 105 16.25 -0.83 8.27
CA GLY A 105 17.38 -0.29 7.51
C GLY A 105 17.77 1.13 7.92
N ILE A 106 16.82 2.01 8.21
CA ILE A 106 17.10 3.36 8.74
C ILE A 106 17.76 3.26 10.11
N THR A 107 17.15 2.48 11.01
CA THR A 107 17.62 2.31 12.39
C THR A 107 19.03 1.72 12.41
N TRP A 108 19.27 0.69 11.61
CA TRP A 108 20.56 0.06 11.44
C TRP A 108 21.63 1.04 10.95
N ARG A 109 21.33 1.84 9.93
CA ARG A 109 22.24 2.88 9.43
C ARG A 109 22.56 3.94 10.49
N ALA A 110 21.58 4.31 11.31
CA ALA A 110 21.79 5.25 12.41
C ALA A 110 22.72 4.64 13.48
N ILE A 111 22.49 3.38 13.86
CA ILE A 111 23.34 2.64 14.81
C ILE A 111 24.76 2.53 14.29
N GLN A 112 24.95 2.11 13.04
CA GLN A 112 26.28 1.98 12.43
C GLN A 112 27.03 3.31 12.41
N ARG A 113 26.36 4.43 12.11
CA ARG A 113 26.96 5.77 12.18
C ARG A 113 27.38 6.13 13.61
N GLY A 114 26.52 5.87 14.59
CA GLY A 114 26.81 6.09 16.01
C GLY A 114 28.03 5.28 16.48
N TYR A 115 28.05 3.98 16.17
CA TYR A 115 29.14 3.08 16.51
C TYR A 115 30.46 3.51 15.87
N ARG A 116 30.45 3.86 14.58
CA ARG A 116 31.64 4.36 13.88
C ARG A 116 32.19 5.64 14.50
N ASN A 117 31.32 6.57 14.87
CA ASN A 117 31.71 7.82 15.52
C ASN A 117 32.26 7.60 16.94
N TRP A 118 31.69 6.66 17.70
CA TRP A 118 32.20 6.26 19.01
C TRP A 118 33.59 5.62 18.90
N LYS A 119 33.76 4.66 17.98
CA LYS A 119 35.03 3.98 17.73
C LYS A 119 36.14 4.97 17.36
N LYS A 120 35.83 5.98 16.52
CA LYS A 120 36.78 7.04 16.16
C LYS A 120 37.24 7.83 17.40
N ARG A 121 36.30 8.29 18.23
CA ARG A 121 36.62 9.02 19.47
C ARG A 121 37.48 8.20 20.44
N LYS A 122 37.22 6.89 20.55
CA LYS A 122 38.04 6.00 21.40
C LYS A 122 39.50 5.94 20.92
N MET A 123 39.72 5.85 19.60
CA MET A 123 41.06 5.84 19.01
C MET A 123 41.78 7.18 19.18
N ASP A 124 41.07 8.30 19.05
CA ASP A 124 41.64 9.64 19.24
C ASP A 124 42.08 9.87 20.70
N CYS A 125 41.36 9.32 21.68
CA CYS A 125 41.75 9.38 23.09
C CYS A 125 42.92 8.45 23.44
N GLU A 126 42.97 7.24 22.90
CA GLU A 126 44.04 6.26 23.18
C GLU A 126 45.33 6.54 22.38
N GLY A 127 45.24 7.27 21.27
CA GLY A 127 46.38 7.64 20.42
C GLY A 127 47.00 9.01 20.72
N GLY A 128 46.43 9.78 21.65
CA GLY A 128 46.92 11.09 22.08
C GLY A 128 47.92 11.06 23.24
N ASP A 129 48.22 9.87 23.78
CA ASP A 129 49.10 9.67 24.94
C ASP A 129 50.57 9.36 24.54
N VAL A 130 51.05 9.94 23.43
CA VAL A 130 52.46 9.83 22.97
C VAL A 130 53.08 11.18 22.65
#